data_AF-A0A963PST3-F1
#
_entry.id   AF-A0A963PST3-F1
#
_cell.length_a   1.000
_cell.length_b   1.000
_cell.length_c   1.000
_cell.angle_alpha   90.00
_cell.angle_beta   90.00
_cell.angle_gamma   90.00
#
_symmetry.space_group_name_H-M   'P 1'
#
loop_
_entity.id
_entity.type
_entity.pdbx_description
1 polymer ?
#
loop_
_entity_poly.entity_id
_entity_poly.type
_entity_poly.pdbx_seq_one_letter_code
_entity_poly.pdbx_strand_id
1 'polypeptide(L)'
;FLYSPSFDPGAALSNGVAGNDDFPNVGVSGFDNVALTAGVSYVLVTTGFGNSDFGDYTNTISGIGNVVAVPEPGTYALMALGLLAVGGLARRQRRAG
;
A
#
# COMPACT_ATOMS: atom_id res chain seq x y z
N PHE A 1 -10.28 4.16 -14.56
CA PHE A 1 -10.61 5.27 -13.64
C PHE A 1 -10.63 4.78 -12.20
N LEU A 2 -10.07 5.54 -11.26
CA LEU A 2 -10.01 5.24 -9.84
C LEU A 2 -10.97 6.14 -9.07
N TYR A 3 -11.74 5.56 -8.16
CA TYR A 3 -12.70 6.27 -7.30
C TYR A 3 -12.46 5.97 -5.83
N SER A 4 -12.90 6.88 -4.95
CA SER A 4 -12.93 6.68 -3.49
C SER A 4 -13.99 7.58 -2.83
N PRO A 5 -14.76 7.09 -1.84
CA PRO A 5 -14.73 5.73 -1.29
C PRO A 5 -15.54 4.71 -2.11
N SER A 6 -16.34 5.17 -3.06
CA SER A 6 -17.25 4.36 -3.86
C SER A 6 -17.40 4.92 -5.27
N PHE A 7 -17.91 4.08 -6.18
CA PHE A 7 -18.36 4.47 -7.51
C PHE A 7 -19.89 4.38 -7.59
N ASP A 8 -20.52 5.42 -8.13
CA ASP A 8 -21.95 5.46 -8.44
C ASP A 8 -22.14 5.64 -9.96
N PRO A 9 -22.69 4.66 -10.69
CA PRO A 9 -22.90 4.80 -12.13
C PRO A 9 -23.91 5.90 -12.50
N GLY A 10 -24.82 6.29 -11.60
CA GLY A 10 -25.75 7.41 -11.80
C GLY A 10 -25.10 8.78 -11.61
N ALA A 11 -23.91 8.82 -10.98
CA ALA A 11 -23.14 10.03 -10.70
C ALA A 11 -21.65 9.79 -10.99
N ALA A 12 -21.34 9.28 -12.18
CA ALA A 12 -20.00 8.78 -12.54
C ALA A 12 -18.86 9.81 -12.47
N LEU A 13 -19.16 11.12 -12.39
CA LEU A 13 -18.14 12.17 -12.20
C LEU A 13 -17.87 12.50 -10.72
N SER A 14 -18.62 11.91 -9.80
CA SER A 14 -18.40 12.02 -8.36
C SER A 14 -17.29 11.09 -7.90
N ASN A 15 -16.61 11.44 -6.80
CA ASN A 15 -15.61 10.59 -6.12
C ASN A 15 -14.40 10.17 -6.98
N GLY A 16 -14.16 10.82 -8.13
CA GLY A 16 -13.02 10.54 -9.00
C GLY A 16 -11.70 10.93 -8.34
N VAL A 17 -10.75 10.00 -8.30
CA VAL A 17 -9.40 10.19 -7.75
C VAL A 17 -8.37 10.36 -8.87
N ALA A 18 -8.42 9.48 -9.87
CA ALA A 18 -7.50 9.49 -11.00
C ALA A 18 -8.10 8.80 -12.22
N GLY A 19 -7.70 9.21 -13.41
CA GLY A 19 -8.09 8.57 -14.65
C GLY A 19 -7.40 9.22 -15.83
N ASN A 20 -6.91 8.40 -16.74
CA ASN A 20 -6.31 8.82 -17.99
C ASN A 20 -6.43 7.64 -18.98
N ASP A 21 -6.92 7.94 -20.17
CA ASP A 21 -7.12 7.01 -21.28
C ASP A 21 -5.90 6.92 -22.23
N ASP A 22 -4.91 7.80 -22.04
CA ASP A 22 -3.68 7.90 -22.83
C ASP A 22 -2.42 7.91 -21.92
N PHE A 23 -2.08 6.77 -21.33
CA PHE A 23 -0.91 6.60 -20.47
C PHE A 23 -0.20 5.24 -20.65
N PRO A 24 1.11 5.20 -20.97
CA PRO A 24 1.95 6.33 -21.37
C PRO A 24 1.77 6.71 -22.85
N ASN A 25 0.97 5.95 -23.60
CA ASN A 25 0.71 6.12 -25.02
C ASN A 25 -0.78 6.31 -25.28
N VAL A 26 -1.11 6.90 -26.43
CA VAL A 26 -2.50 7.05 -26.88
C VAL A 26 -3.18 5.67 -26.99
N GLY A 27 -4.40 5.57 -26.46
CA GLY A 27 -5.22 4.36 -26.47
C GLY A 27 -4.86 3.33 -25.40
N VAL A 28 -4.00 3.68 -24.43
CA VAL A 28 -3.67 2.82 -23.29
C VAL A 28 -4.15 3.48 -22.01
N SER A 29 -5.16 2.93 -21.36
CA SER A 29 -5.62 3.45 -20.07
C SER A 29 -4.65 3.13 -18.95
N GLY A 30 -4.30 4.14 -18.16
CA GLY A 30 -3.37 3.96 -17.03
C GLY A 30 -3.12 5.24 -16.26
N PHE A 31 -2.49 5.12 -15.10
CA PHE A 31 -2.03 6.23 -14.27
C PHE A 31 -1.00 5.72 -13.27
N ASP A 32 -0.07 6.58 -12.86
CA ASP A 32 0.92 6.30 -11.83
C ASP A 32 0.87 7.35 -10.71
N ASN A 33 1.75 7.20 -9.71
CA ASN A 33 1.95 8.18 -8.63
C ASN A 33 0.69 8.57 -7.83
N VAL A 34 -0.32 7.70 -7.78
CA VAL A 34 -1.50 7.88 -6.94
C VAL A 34 -1.21 7.39 -5.52
N ALA A 35 -1.15 8.31 -4.56
CA ALA A 35 -0.96 7.97 -3.15
C ALA A 35 -2.24 7.37 -2.55
N LEU A 36 -2.22 6.07 -2.27
CA LEU A 36 -3.31 5.38 -1.58
C LEU A 36 -3.10 5.39 -0.07
N THR A 37 -4.16 5.71 0.67
CA THR A 37 -4.13 5.73 2.14
C THR A 37 -4.59 4.39 2.70
N ALA A 38 -3.84 3.84 3.65
CA ALA A 38 -4.22 2.59 4.32
C ALA A 38 -5.57 2.72 5.04
N GLY A 39 -6.42 1.71 4.91
CA GLY A 39 -7.77 1.70 5.50
C GLY A 39 -8.83 2.48 4.71
N VAL A 40 -8.46 3.12 3.60
CA VAL A 40 -9.41 3.79 2.69
C VAL A 40 -9.81 2.82 1.56
N SER A 41 -11.10 2.78 1.23
CA SER A 41 -11.60 2.00 0.10
C SER A 41 -11.40 2.75 -1.21
N TYR A 42 -10.94 2.02 -2.22
CA TYR A 42 -10.78 2.50 -3.58
C TYR A 42 -11.45 1.53 -4.55
N VAL A 43 -12.05 2.06 -5.62
CA VAL A 43 -12.71 1.28 -6.67
C VAL A 43 -12.05 1.58 -8.01
N LEU A 44 -11.51 0.55 -8.66
CA LEU A 44 -11.03 0.63 -10.03
C LEU A 44 -12.18 0.30 -10.98
N VAL A 45 -12.55 1.25 -11.85
CA VAL A 45 -13.53 1.07 -12.91
C VAL A 45 -12.81 1.04 -14.26
N THR A 46 -13.05 -0.01 -15.03
CA THR A 46 -12.54 -0.20 -16.39
C THR A 46 -13.72 -0.11 -17.36
N THR A 47 -13.56 0.67 -18.43
CA THR A 47 -14.59 0.86 -19.46
C THR A 47 -13.94 0.81 -20.83
N GLY A 48 -14.70 0.39 -21.84
CA GLY A 48 -14.34 0.65 -23.24
C GLY A 48 -14.44 2.14 -23.58
N PHE A 49 -13.73 2.59 -24.61
CA PHE A 49 -13.87 3.95 -25.14
C PHE A 49 -15.01 4.01 -26.17
N GLY A 50 -15.02 3.06 -27.11
CA GLY A 50 -16.07 2.86 -28.10
C GLY A 50 -16.91 1.61 -27.85
N ASN A 51 -17.99 1.49 -28.62
CA ASN A 51 -18.92 0.35 -28.53
C ASN A 51 -18.30 -1.01 -28.90
N SER A 52 -17.16 -1.01 -29.59
CA SER A 52 -16.40 -2.21 -29.97
C SER A 52 -15.41 -2.68 -28.89
N ASP A 53 -15.20 -1.88 -27.86
CA ASP A 53 -14.13 -2.11 -26.88
C ASP A 53 -14.67 -2.97 -25.73
N PHE A 54 -14.91 -4.24 -26.05
CA PHE A 54 -15.40 -5.25 -25.13
C PHE A 54 -14.64 -6.57 -25.31
N GLY A 55 -14.75 -7.45 -24.32
CA GLY A 55 -14.09 -8.75 -24.31
C GLY A 55 -13.03 -8.84 -23.21
N ASP A 56 -12.01 -9.66 -23.46
CA ASP A 56 -10.96 -9.91 -22.48
C ASP A 56 -10.10 -8.67 -22.27
N TYR A 57 -9.87 -8.32 -21.00
CA TYR A 57 -8.98 -7.25 -20.60
C TYR A 57 -8.14 -7.67 -19.40
N THR A 58 -7.02 -6.98 -19.19
CA THR A 58 -6.16 -7.17 -18.03
C THR A 58 -5.92 -5.84 -17.35
N ASN A 59 -6.15 -5.80 -16.04
CA ASN A 59 -5.71 -4.69 -15.20
C ASN A 59 -4.48 -5.12 -14.43
N THR A 60 -3.45 -4.28 -14.45
CA THR A 60 -2.27 -4.44 -13.59
C THR A 60 -2.25 -3.32 -12.58
N ILE A 61 -2.27 -3.67 -11.29
CA ILE A 61 -2.08 -2.74 -10.18
C ILE A 61 -0.74 -3.08 -9.53
N SER A 62 0.16 -2.12 -9.48
CA SER A 62 1.51 -2.32 -8.94
C SER A 62 1.94 -1.11 -8.11
N GLY A 63 2.98 -1.30 -7.30
CA GLY A 63 3.48 -0.31 -6.36
C GLY A 63 3.64 -0.90 -4.97
N ILE A 64 4.67 -0.45 -4.25
CA ILE A 64 4.97 -0.90 -2.89
C ILE A 64 3.91 -0.46 -1.86
N GLY A 65 2.98 0.42 -2.25
CA GLY A 65 2.14 1.18 -1.33
C GLY A 65 2.94 2.22 -0.54
N ASN A 66 2.33 2.88 0.44
CA ASN A 66 3.06 3.73 1.38
C ASN A 66 3.75 2.85 2.44
N VAL A 67 5.05 2.61 2.31
CA VAL A 67 5.83 1.86 3.30
C VAL A 67 6.29 2.83 4.39
N VAL A 68 5.57 2.85 5.52
CA VAL A 68 5.99 3.60 6.70
C VAL A 68 6.77 2.67 7.61
N ALA A 69 8.01 3.06 7.94
CA ALA A 69 8.78 2.36 8.95
C ALA A 69 8.01 2.42 10.29
N VAL A 70 7.58 1.26 10.78
CA VAL A 70 7.00 1.16 12.11
C VAL A 70 8.15 1.27 13.11
N PRO A 71 8.15 2.25 14.03
CA PRO A 71 9.17 2.31 15.07
C PRO A 71 9.20 0.98 15.82
N GLU A 72 10.38 0.38 15.97
CA GLU A 72 10.48 -0.94 16.58
C GLU A 72 9.88 -0.90 18.01
N PRO A 73 8.81 -1.66 18.30
CA PRO A 73 8.07 -1.51 19.55
C PRO A 73 8.87 -2.08 20.71
N GLY A 74 9.65 -1.27 21.43
CA GLY A 74 10.33 -1.68 22.66
C GLY A 74 11.31 -2.88 22.55
N THR A 75 11.43 -3.52 21.38
CA THR A 75 12.17 -4.77 21.16
C THR A 75 13.64 -4.57 21.50
N TYR A 76 14.22 -3.45 21.08
CA TYR A 76 15.59 -3.10 21.45
C TYR A 76 15.75 -2.83 22.94
N ALA A 77 14.77 -2.21 23.58
CA ALA A 77 14.79 -1.98 25.01
C ALA A 77 14.72 -3.31 25.78
N LEU A 78 13.83 -4.23 25.38
CA LEU A 78 13.72 -5.58 25.94
C LEU A 78 14.96 -6.43 25.64
N MET A 79 15.55 -6.31 24.45
CA MET A 79 16.80 -6.95 24.08
C MET A 79 17.96 -6.45 24.96
N ALA A 80 18.08 -5.13 25.14
CA ALA A 80 19.08 -4.54 26.02
C ALA A 80 18.90 -4.99 27.47
N LEU A 81 17.66 -5.00 27.97
CA LEU A 81 17.35 -5.50 29.31
C LEU A 81 17.71 -6.99 29.46
N GLY A 82 17.37 -7.81 28.47
CA GLY A 82 17.73 -9.23 28.43
C GLY A 82 19.25 -9.46 28.45
N LEU A 83 19.99 -8.71 27.63
CA LEU A 83 21.45 -8.78 27.59
C LEU A 83 22.10 -8.34 28.91
N LEU A 84 21.59 -7.28 29.54
CA LEU A 84 22.04 -6.83 30.85
C LEU A 84 21.79 -7.89 31.94
N ALA A 85 20.61 -8.53 31.92
CA ALA A 85 20.28 -9.60 32.85
C ALA A 85 21.23 -10.80 32.70
N VAL A 86 21.45 -11.26 31.47
CA VAL A 86 22.38 -12.37 31.16
C VAL A 86 23.81 -12.02 31.57
N GLY A 87 24.29 -10.82 31.23
CA GLY A 87 25.62 -10.36 31.62
C GLY A 87 25.81 -10.27 33.14
N GLY A 88 24.78 -9.83 33.87
CA GLY A 88 24.77 -9.77 35.33
C GLY A 88 24.85 -11.15 35.98
N LEU A 89 24.09 -12.13 35.47
CA LEU A 89 24.12 -13.52 35.95
C LEU A 89 25.49 -14.17 35.69
N ALA A 90 26.04 -14.03 34.49
CA ALA A 90 27.36 -14.57 34.13
C ALA A 90 28.49 -14.01 35.03
N ARG A 91 28.42 -12.71 35.36
CA ARG A 91 29.41 -12.07 36.25
C ARG A 91 29.33 -12.58 37.69
N ARG A 92 28.13 -12.91 38.19
CA ARG A 92 27.95 -13.49 39.54
C ARG A 92 28.54 -14.89 39.63
N GLN A 93 28.32 -15.72 38.61
CA GLN A 93 28.87 -17.08 38.57
C GLN A 93 30.40 -17.09 38.60
N ARG A 94 31.05 -16.19 37.84
CA ARG A 94 32.53 -16.06 37.84
C ARG A 94 33.13 -15.55 39.16
N ARG A 95 32.33 -14.97 40.05
CA ARG A 95 32.79 -14.48 41.36
C ARG A 95 32.55 -15.47 42.49
N ALA A 96 31.75 -16.51 42.24
CA ALA A 96 31.34 -17.50 43.24
C ALA A 96 32.09 -18.84 43.11
N GLY A 97 32.95 -18.98 42.10
CA GLY A 97 33.94 -20.07 41.96
C GLY A 97 35.33 -19.48 41.87
#